data_AF-A0A973ER07-F1
#
_entry.id   AF-A0A973ER07-F1
#
_cell.length_a   1.000
_cell.length_b   1.000
_cell.length_c   1.000
_cell.angle_alpha   90.00
_cell.angle_beta   90.00
_cell.angle_gamma   90.00
#
_symmetry.space_group_name_H-M   'P 1'
#
loop_
_entity.id
_entity.type
_entity.pdbx_description
1 polymer ?
#
loop_
_entity_poly.entity_id
_entity_poly.type
_entity_poly.pdbx_seq_one_letter_code
_entity_poly.pdbx_strand_id
1 'polypeptide(L)'
;MSPARGAIHDEGMQKTILLVGGMTCAACVRRVESALKSVEGVSDASVNLATSRATVLYTPHATNIASLKKAVEDGGYEYLGLFQERVEDPLEASRQRELRELRIKVSVGAVLNVFIMMGSMPHWFPFLEGIPRQLMFYALFVMTTPVVFWVGSRFLKGAVKATLQKTADMNTLVAIGVISAYSYSTFAVFVPQFFDMAGAELHVYFDSAAMIVTLVLLGRLLEMKARGRTSEAIRKLMRLTPATAHVIRQEGEVEIPVEEVVEGDVVVVRPGGRIPTDGVLISGASSVDESMLTGESIPVTREAGDEVFAGTINQSGSFTFQATRVGSETALARIIRLVEEAQGSKAPIQRFADRVASIFSPVVIVIAIITFAVWYFAVPEPLFSRALLNFVSVLIISCPCALGLATPTAVMVGTGLGAENGILIKGAESLEKAHRLSTVIFDKT
;
A
#
# COMPACT_ATOMS: atom_id res chain seq x y z
N MET A 1 -48.68 6.00 -9.85
CA MET A 1 -48.36 5.03 -8.77
C MET A 1 -47.04 4.36 -9.11
N SER A 2 -45.95 4.88 -8.54
CA SER A 2 -44.60 4.32 -8.62
C SER A 2 -44.16 4.14 -7.18
N PRO A 3 -43.78 2.93 -6.71
CA PRO A 3 -43.42 2.76 -5.32
C PRO A 3 -42.01 3.31 -5.11
N ALA A 4 -41.94 4.21 -4.13
CA ALA A 4 -40.72 4.78 -3.58
C ALA A 4 -39.74 3.67 -3.14
N ARG A 5 -38.48 3.81 -3.54
CA ARG A 5 -37.37 3.03 -2.97
C ARG A 5 -37.15 3.54 -1.54
N GLY A 6 -37.72 2.82 -0.59
CA GLY A 6 -37.58 3.06 0.84
C GLY A 6 -36.16 2.84 1.33
N ALA A 7 -35.79 3.66 2.31
CA ALA A 7 -34.62 3.50 3.16
C ALA A 7 -34.61 2.10 3.78
N ILE A 8 -33.51 1.37 3.61
CA ILE A 8 -33.25 0.12 4.34
C ILE A 8 -32.68 0.53 5.69
N HIS A 9 -33.45 0.29 6.76
CA HIS A 9 -32.97 0.35 8.13
C HIS A 9 -31.95 -0.76 8.39
N ASP A 10 -30.84 -0.37 8.99
CA ASP A 10 -29.58 -1.10 9.21
C ASP A 10 -29.58 -1.81 10.58
N GLU A 11 -30.57 -2.68 10.83
CA GLU A 11 -30.69 -3.37 12.12
C GLU A 11 -29.85 -4.66 12.14
N GLY A 12 -28.69 -4.60 12.81
CA GLY A 12 -27.91 -5.79 13.20
C GLY A 12 -26.55 -5.96 12.53
N MET A 13 -26.08 -5.02 11.71
CA MET A 13 -24.73 -5.05 11.13
C MET A 13 -23.73 -4.27 11.97
N GLN A 14 -22.54 -4.85 12.16
CA GLN A 14 -21.44 -4.23 12.88
C GLN A 14 -20.32 -3.89 11.89
N LYS A 15 -19.83 -2.65 11.98
CA LYS A 15 -18.68 -2.15 11.22
C LYS A 15 -17.41 -2.34 12.05
N THR A 16 -16.38 -2.94 11.48
CA THR A 16 -15.05 -3.05 12.10
C THR A 16 -13.97 -2.74 11.09
N ILE A 17 -12.84 -2.26 11.58
CA ILE A 17 -11.66 -1.96 10.78
C ILE A 17 -10.54 -2.90 11.22
N LEU A 18 -10.09 -3.75 10.30
CA LEU A 18 -8.96 -4.66 10.48
C LEU A 18 -7.69 -4.02 9.91
N LEU A 19 -6.56 -4.18 10.60
CA LEU A 19 -5.25 -3.81 10.08
C LEU A 19 -4.66 -5.02 9.34
N VAL A 20 -4.25 -4.82 8.09
CA VAL A 20 -3.78 -5.90 7.21
C VAL A 20 -2.39 -5.59 6.66
N GLY A 21 -1.41 -6.42 7.01
CA GLY A 21 -0.03 -6.35 6.56
C GLY A 21 0.26 -7.17 5.30
N GLY A 22 1.36 -6.82 4.62
CA GLY A 22 1.87 -7.56 3.45
C GLY A 22 1.20 -7.25 2.11
N MET A 23 0.19 -6.37 2.08
CA MET A 23 -0.42 -5.90 0.84
C MET A 23 0.49 -4.90 0.12
N THR A 24 0.76 -5.10 -1.16
CA THR A 24 1.62 -4.17 -1.92
C THR A 24 1.07 -3.73 -3.27
N CYS A 25 0.09 -4.45 -3.83
CA CYS A 25 -0.58 -4.05 -5.06
C CYS A 25 -2.10 -4.11 -4.87
N ALA A 26 -2.81 -3.54 -5.83
CA ALA A 26 -4.27 -3.62 -5.88
C ALA A 26 -4.79 -5.05 -6.11
N ALA A 27 -3.99 -5.95 -6.71
CA ALA A 27 -4.32 -7.38 -6.72
C ALA A 27 -4.29 -7.99 -5.32
N CYS A 28 -3.48 -7.47 -4.38
CA CYS A 28 -3.55 -7.87 -2.98
C CYS A 28 -4.83 -7.38 -2.31
N VAL A 29 -5.21 -6.13 -2.56
CA VAL A 29 -6.44 -5.52 -2.06
C VAL A 29 -7.66 -6.37 -2.46
N ARG A 30 -7.81 -6.68 -3.76
CA ARG A 30 -8.91 -7.53 -4.24
C ARG A 30 -8.90 -8.91 -3.58
N ARG A 31 -7.73 -9.51 -3.39
CA ARG A 31 -7.62 -10.82 -2.73
C ARG A 31 -8.14 -10.77 -1.30
N VAL A 32 -7.74 -9.77 -0.53
CA VAL A 32 -8.22 -9.57 0.85
C VAL A 32 -9.72 -9.29 0.86
N GLU A 33 -10.23 -8.42 -0.02
CA GLU A 33 -11.67 -8.15 -0.11
C GLU A 33 -12.48 -9.39 -0.49
N SER A 34 -12.05 -10.15 -1.50
CA SER A 34 -12.72 -11.38 -1.91
C SER A 34 -12.68 -12.44 -0.81
N ALA A 35 -11.55 -12.58 -0.11
CA ALA A 35 -11.44 -13.48 1.04
C ALA A 35 -12.40 -13.07 2.17
N LEU A 36 -12.45 -11.79 2.52
CA LEU A 36 -13.36 -11.27 3.55
C LEU A 36 -14.83 -11.41 3.14
N LYS A 37 -15.19 -11.11 1.88
CA LYS A 37 -16.55 -11.28 1.36
C LYS A 37 -17.00 -12.74 1.25
N SER A 38 -16.06 -13.68 1.19
CA SER A 38 -16.37 -15.11 1.16
C SER A 38 -16.71 -15.69 2.53
N VAL A 39 -16.50 -14.93 3.61
CA VAL A 39 -16.87 -15.32 4.97
C VAL A 39 -18.37 -15.15 5.15
N GLU A 40 -19.04 -16.20 5.63
CA GLU A 40 -20.48 -16.21 5.88
C GLU A 40 -20.88 -15.13 6.89
N GLY A 41 -21.87 -14.30 6.57
CA GLY A 41 -22.28 -13.18 7.42
C GLY A 41 -21.54 -11.87 7.20
N VAL A 42 -20.61 -11.80 6.24
CA VAL A 42 -20.05 -10.53 5.75
C VAL A 42 -20.91 -9.97 4.62
N SER A 43 -21.42 -8.76 4.80
CA SER A 43 -22.26 -8.08 3.80
C SER A 43 -21.41 -7.26 2.82
N ASP A 44 -20.40 -6.55 3.34
CA ASP A 44 -19.45 -5.81 2.52
C ASP A 44 -18.06 -5.77 3.16
N ALA A 45 -17.04 -5.67 2.31
CA ALA A 45 -15.66 -5.51 2.72
C ALA A 45 -14.95 -4.61 1.70
N SER A 46 -14.33 -3.55 2.19
CA SER A 46 -13.55 -2.61 1.40
C SER A 46 -12.16 -2.46 2.01
N VAL A 47 -11.12 -2.58 1.18
CA VAL A 47 -9.73 -2.52 1.65
C VAL A 47 -9.06 -1.29 1.08
N ASN A 48 -8.48 -0.47 1.97
CA ASN A 48 -7.68 0.69 1.61
C ASN A 48 -6.19 0.34 1.72
N LEU A 49 -5.50 0.29 0.57
CA LEU A 49 -4.08 -0.03 0.52
C LEU A 49 -3.21 1.04 1.18
N ALA A 50 -3.58 2.32 1.07
CA ALA A 50 -2.77 3.44 1.55
C ALA A 50 -2.70 3.46 3.08
N THR A 51 -3.83 3.16 3.73
CA THR A 51 -3.95 3.06 5.19
C THR A 51 -3.73 1.64 5.71
N SER A 52 -3.61 0.64 4.81
CA SER A 52 -3.49 -0.78 5.14
C SER A 52 -4.62 -1.27 6.08
N ARG A 53 -5.82 -0.72 5.87
CA ARG A 53 -7.04 -0.98 6.65
C ARG A 53 -8.08 -1.69 5.79
N ALA A 54 -8.74 -2.69 6.35
CA ALA A 54 -9.89 -3.37 5.77
C ALA A 54 -11.13 -3.03 6.59
N THR A 55 -12.07 -2.29 6.01
CA THR A 55 -13.36 -2.00 6.60
C THR A 55 -14.31 -3.12 6.25
N VAL A 56 -14.86 -3.79 7.26
CA VAL A 56 -15.77 -4.93 7.11
C VAL A 56 -17.10 -4.62 7.78
N LEU A 57 -18.18 -4.85 7.06
CA LEU A 57 -19.56 -4.86 7.55
C LEU A 57 -20.00 -6.32 7.67
N TYR A 58 -20.31 -6.75 8.89
CA TYR A 58 -20.71 -8.14 9.15
C TYR A 58 -21.79 -8.23 10.22
N THR A 59 -22.55 -9.33 10.20
CA THR A 59 -23.57 -9.61 11.20
C THR A 59 -22.94 -10.34 12.40
N PRO A 60 -22.97 -9.80 13.63
CA PRO A 60 -22.29 -10.37 14.80
C PRO A 60 -22.72 -11.79 15.17
N HIS A 61 -23.95 -12.18 14.82
CA HIS A 61 -24.47 -13.52 15.06
C HIS A 61 -24.00 -14.58 14.05
N ALA A 62 -23.52 -14.16 12.87
CA ALA A 62 -23.10 -15.06 11.79
C ALA A 62 -21.57 -15.14 11.65
N THR A 63 -20.83 -14.11 12.07
CA THR A 63 -19.37 -14.09 11.99
C THR A 63 -18.72 -13.37 13.17
N ASN A 64 -17.49 -13.78 13.49
CA ASN A 64 -16.67 -13.19 14.53
C ASN A 64 -15.28 -12.77 14.00
N ILE A 65 -14.54 -12.03 14.83
CA ILE A 65 -13.21 -11.49 14.48
C ILE A 65 -12.18 -12.60 14.21
N ALA A 66 -12.33 -13.78 14.82
CA ALA A 66 -11.44 -14.92 14.58
C ALA A 66 -11.61 -15.50 13.16
N SER A 67 -12.84 -15.61 12.67
CA SER A 67 -13.14 -15.94 11.27
C SER A 67 -12.60 -14.85 10.33
N LEU A 68 -12.75 -13.59 10.75
CA LEU A 68 -12.10 -12.37 10.26
C LEU A 68 -10.63 -12.58 9.88
N LYS A 69 -9.87 -12.81 10.94
CA LYS A 69 -8.43 -13.05 10.93
C LYS A 69 -8.07 -14.22 10.01
N LYS A 70 -8.76 -15.35 10.17
CA LYS A 70 -8.46 -16.57 9.42
C LYS A 70 -8.60 -16.35 7.91
N ALA A 71 -9.63 -15.63 7.46
CA ALA A 71 -9.80 -15.30 6.05
C ALA A 71 -8.66 -14.42 5.50
N VAL A 72 -8.15 -13.47 6.30
CA VAL A 72 -7.00 -12.64 5.90
C VAL A 72 -5.71 -13.48 5.81
N GLU A 73 -5.47 -14.36 6.78
CA GLU A 73 -4.29 -15.24 6.83
C GLU A 73 -4.33 -16.32 5.73
N ASP A 74 -5.49 -16.91 5.46
CA ASP A 74 -5.72 -17.87 4.37
C ASP A 74 -5.59 -17.20 3.00
N GLY A 75 -5.98 -15.92 2.91
CA GLY A 75 -5.67 -15.05 1.76
C GLY A 75 -4.18 -14.80 1.58
N GLY A 76 -3.37 -15.16 2.58
CA GLY A 76 -1.93 -15.07 2.56
C GLY A 76 -1.38 -13.71 2.97
N TYR A 77 -2.12 -12.96 3.78
CA TYR A 77 -1.78 -11.66 4.32
C TYR A 77 -1.67 -11.70 5.84
N GLU A 78 -1.01 -10.71 6.42
CA GLU A 78 -0.80 -10.67 7.87
C GLU A 78 -1.96 -9.91 8.54
N TYR A 79 -2.63 -10.53 9.52
CA TYR A 79 -3.59 -9.82 10.35
C TYR A 79 -2.85 -9.11 11.48
N LEU A 80 -2.85 -7.78 11.47
CA LEU A 80 -2.13 -6.94 12.44
C LEU A 80 -2.98 -6.50 13.64
N GLY A 81 -4.25 -6.91 13.69
CA GLY A 81 -5.18 -6.59 14.77
C GLY A 81 -6.39 -5.77 14.32
N LEU A 82 -7.21 -5.38 15.29
CA LEU A 82 -8.25 -4.38 15.10
C LEU A 82 -7.62 -3.00 15.13
N PHE A 83 -8.12 -2.10 14.29
CA PHE A 83 -7.81 -0.70 14.46
C PHE A 83 -8.47 -0.20 15.76
N GLN A 84 -7.64 0.09 16.76
CA GLN A 84 -8.00 0.85 17.96
C GLN A 84 -7.20 2.16 17.91
N GLU A 85 -7.76 3.27 18.38
CA GLU A 85 -7.15 4.62 18.40
C GLU A 85 -5.86 4.74 19.25
N ARG A 86 -5.21 3.64 19.63
CA ARG A 86 -3.99 3.65 20.43
C ARG A 86 -2.77 4.15 19.64
N VAL A 87 -1.97 4.96 20.34
CA VAL A 87 -0.90 5.84 19.88
C VAL A 87 0.41 5.13 19.45
N GLU A 88 0.48 3.80 19.51
CA GLU A 88 1.58 3.05 18.86
C GLU A 88 1.06 2.31 17.63
N ASP A 89 1.19 2.94 16.46
CA ASP A 89 0.74 2.42 15.16
C ASP A 89 1.47 1.09 14.84
N PRO A 90 0.86 -0.10 15.08
CA PRO A 90 1.49 -1.39 14.79
C PRO A 90 1.81 -1.52 13.30
N LEU A 91 1.07 -0.76 12.49
CA LEU A 91 1.24 -0.58 11.06
C LEU A 91 2.57 0.11 10.72
N GLU A 92 3.02 1.07 11.52
CA GLU A 92 4.24 1.82 11.31
C GLU A 92 5.47 0.96 11.57
N ALA A 93 5.44 0.18 12.66
CA ALA A 93 6.47 -0.81 12.96
C ALA A 93 6.55 -1.90 11.87
N SER A 94 5.41 -2.41 11.41
CA SER A 94 5.36 -3.38 10.29
C SER A 94 5.89 -2.78 8.98
N ARG A 95 5.48 -1.56 8.63
CA ARG A 95 5.93 -0.85 7.43
C ARG A 95 7.43 -0.57 7.44
N GLN A 96 7.99 -0.20 8.60
CA GLN A 96 9.44 -0.02 8.75
C GLN A 96 10.21 -1.34 8.62
N ARG A 97 9.71 -2.43 9.18
CA ARG A 97 10.28 -3.78 9.03
C ARG A 97 10.29 -4.19 7.55
N GLU A 98 9.17 -4.02 6.86
CA GLU A 98 9.04 -4.35 5.44
C GLU A 98 9.98 -3.51 4.57
N LEU A 99 10.06 -2.20 4.81
CA LEU A 99 11.02 -1.32 4.12
C LEU A 99 12.47 -1.74 4.36
N ARG A 100 12.82 -2.13 5.59
CA ARG A 100 14.16 -2.59 5.94
C ARG A 100 14.48 -3.90 5.21
N GLU A 101 13.56 -4.85 5.21
CA GLU A 101 13.72 -6.12 4.48
C GLU A 101 13.91 -5.89 2.98
N LEU A 102 13.09 -5.03 2.36
CA LEU A 102 13.24 -4.66 0.95
C LEU A 102 14.60 -4.00 0.66
N ARG A 103 15.06 -3.07 1.51
CA ARG A 103 16.38 -2.43 1.34
C ARG A 103 17.51 -3.46 1.41
N ILE A 104 17.46 -4.38 2.36
CA ILE A 104 18.47 -5.44 2.50
C ILE A 104 18.45 -6.34 1.25
N LYS A 105 17.29 -6.80 0.82
CA LYS A 105 17.19 -7.67 -0.36
C LYS A 105 17.64 -6.98 -1.65
N VAL A 106 17.27 -5.71 -1.86
CA VAL A 106 17.71 -4.92 -3.02
C VAL A 106 19.22 -4.66 -2.99
N SER A 107 19.78 -4.31 -1.82
CA SER A 107 21.23 -4.08 -1.71
C SER A 107 22.04 -5.36 -1.94
N VAL A 108 21.65 -6.47 -1.31
CA VAL A 108 22.30 -7.77 -1.54
C VAL A 108 22.13 -8.22 -3.00
N GLY A 109 20.92 -8.09 -3.56
CA GLY A 109 20.66 -8.39 -4.97
C GLY A 109 21.51 -7.55 -5.92
N ALA A 110 21.63 -6.24 -5.69
CA ALA A 110 22.44 -5.34 -6.49
C ALA A 110 23.93 -5.68 -6.43
N VAL A 111 24.45 -5.95 -5.23
CA VAL A 111 25.85 -6.36 -5.05
C VAL A 111 26.13 -7.67 -5.78
N LEU A 112 25.31 -8.71 -5.57
CA LEU A 112 25.46 -9.99 -6.26
C LEU A 112 25.32 -9.83 -7.77
N ASN A 113 24.38 -9.01 -8.25
CA ASN A 113 24.17 -8.77 -9.67
C ASN A 113 25.39 -8.13 -10.35
N VAL A 114 26.11 -7.24 -9.67
CA VAL A 114 27.38 -6.69 -10.17
C VAL A 114 28.41 -7.81 -10.39
N PHE A 115 28.57 -8.71 -9.41
CA PHE A 115 29.50 -9.84 -9.56
C PHE A 115 29.06 -10.85 -10.63
N ILE A 116 27.76 -11.13 -10.72
CA ILE A 116 27.20 -12.02 -11.75
C ILE A 116 27.41 -11.43 -13.15
N MET A 117 27.18 -10.12 -13.33
CA MET A 117 27.40 -9.44 -14.61
C MET A 117 28.88 -9.46 -15.00
N MET A 118 29.77 -9.24 -14.02
CA MET A 118 31.21 -9.31 -14.22
C MET A 118 31.67 -10.70 -14.66
N GLY A 119 31.10 -11.77 -14.09
CA GLY A 119 31.38 -13.15 -14.49
C GLY A 119 30.71 -13.60 -15.80
N SER A 120 29.59 -12.97 -16.19
CA SER A 120 28.90 -13.22 -17.47
C SER A 120 29.64 -12.59 -18.66
N MET A 121 30.39 -11.50 -18.42
CA MET A 121 31.15 -10.76 -19.44
C MET A 121 32.67 -10.81 -19.19
N PRO A 122 33.31 -12.00 -19.17
CA PRO A 122 34.72 -12.13 -18.80
C PRO A 122 35.66 -11.36 -19.74
N HIS A 123 35.28 -11.16 -21.00
CA HIS A 123 36.08 -10.40 -21.97
C HIS A 123 36.19 -8.89 -21.67
N TRP A 124 35.36 -8.35 -20.78
CA TRP A 124 35.49 -6.96 -20.29
C TRP A 124 36.45 -6.87 -19.10
N PHE A 125 36.81 -7.99 -18.49
CA PHE A 125 37.55 -8.08 -17.25
C PHE A 125 38.74 -9.04 -17.41
N PRO A 126 39.91 -8.54 -17.86
CA PRO A 126 41.07 -9.38 -18.20
C PRO A 126 41.54 -10.31 -17.05
N PHE A 127 41.28 -9.94 -15.80
CA PHE A 127 41.61 -10.74 -14.63
C PHE A 127 40.72 -11.99 -14.46
N LEU A 128 39.58 -12.07 -15.15
CA LEU A 128 38.67 -13.23 -15.13
C LEU A 128 38.91 -14.19 -16.29
N GLU A 129 39.66 -13.79 -17.32
CA GLU A 129 39.96 -14.64 -18.49
C GLU A 129 40.77 -15.89 -18.14
N GLY A 130 41.54 -15.85 -17.05
CA GLY A 130 42.32 -17.00 -16.57
C GLY A 130 41.51 -18.07 -15.83
N ILE A 131 40.22 -17.84 -15.56
CA ILE A 131 39.37 -18.77 -14.83
C ILE A 131 38.73 -19.78 -15.81
N PRO A 132 38.81 -21.10 -15.55
CA PRO A 132 38.14 -22.09 -16.39
C PRO A 132 36.64 -21.81 -16.53
N ARG A 133 36.12 -21.85 -17.76
CA ARG A 133 34.72 -21.51 -18.08
C ARG A 133 33.70 -22.27 -17.23
N GLN A 134 33.95 -23.55 -16.96
CA GLN A 134 33.10 -24.38 -16.09
C GLN A 134 33.08 -23.87 -14.65
N LEU A 135 34.24 -23.47 -14.10
CA LEU A 135 34.32 -22.93 -12.75
C LEU A 135 33.56 -21.60 -12.64
N MET A 136 33.65 -20.76 -13.68
CA MET A 136 32.86 -19.53 -13.77
C MET A 136 31.36 -19.83 -13.75
N PHE A 137 30.90 -20.81 -14.53
CA PHE A 137 29.50 -21.20 -14.56
C PHE A 137 28.98 -21.72 -13.21
N TYR A 138 29.77 -22.52 -12.50
CA TYR A 138 29.42 -22.92 -11.13
C TYR A 138 29.36 -21.73 -10.18
N ALA A 139 30.30 -20.78 -10.29
CA ALA A 139 30.28 -19.56 -9.48
C ALA A 139 29.03 -18.72 -9.76
N LEU A 140 28.65 -18.54 -11.03
CA LEU A 140 27.42 -17.84 -11.43
C LEU A 140 26.17 -18.55 -10.89
N PHE A 141 26.09 -19.88 -10.98
CA PHE A 141 24.99 -20.65 -10.40
C PHE A 141 24.87 -20.41 -8.89
N VAL A 142 25.98 -20.48 -8.15
CA VAL A 142 26.00 -20.28 -6.69
C VAL A 142 25.57 -18.86 -6.33
N MET A 143 26.02 -17.84 -7.07
CA MET A 143 25.66 -16.44 -6.81
C MET A 143 24.21 -16.10 -7.21
N THR A 144 23.71 -16.66 -8.30
CA THR A 144 22.34 -16.39 -8.77
C THR A 144 21.27 -17.09 -7.94
N THR A 145 21.58 -18.25 -7.36
CA THR A 145 20.65 -19.01 -6.50
C THR A 145 20.04 -18.17 -5.36
N PRO A 146 20.81 -17.48 -4.49
CA PRO A 146 20.24 -16.62 -3.44
C PRO A 146 19.50 -15.40 -4.01
N VAL A 147 19.90 -14.88 -5.18
CA VAL A 147 19.14 -13.80 -5.83
C VAL A 147 17.76 -14.31 -6.25
N VAL A 148 17.67 -15.45 -6.92
CA VAL A 148 16.39 -15.99 -7.40
C VAL A 148 15.49 -16.41 -6.24
N PHE A 149 15.99 -17.21 -5.30
CA PHE A 149 15.13 -17.83 -4.29
C PHE A 149 14.95 -17.00 -3.01
N TRP A 150 15.96 -16.25 -2.57
CA TRP A 150 15.87 -15.45 -1.34
C TRP A 150 15.51 -13.99 -1.61
N VAL A 151 16.20 -13.30 -2.52
CA VAL A 151 15.83 -11.93 -2.93
C VAL A 151 14.49 -11.96 -3.67
N GLY A 152 14.32 -12.90 -4.61
CA GLY A 152 13.10 -13.09 -5.38
C GLY A 152 11.97 -13.84 -4.68
N SER A 153 12.15 -14.25 -3.41
CA SER A 153 11.20 -15.09 -2.65
C SER A 153 9.78 -14.55 -2.66
N ARG A 154 9.63 -13.22 -2.68
CA ARG A 154 8.35 -12.53 -2.67
C ARG A 154 7.55 -12.77 -3.94
N PHE A 155 8.19 -12.68 -5.10
CA PHE A 155 7.56 -12.88 -6.40
C PHE A 155 7.23 -14.35 -6.61
N LEU A 156 8.11 -15.26 -6.19
CA LEU A 156 7.87 -16.70 -6.26
C LEU A 156 6.65 -17.12 -5.42
N LYS A 157 6.59 -16.69 -4.16
CA LYS A 157 5.42 -16.93 -3.29
C LYS A 157 4.14 -16.29 -3.87
N GLY A 158 4.25 -15.08 -4.41
CA GLY A 158 3.13 -14.38 -5.04
C GLY A 158 2.59 -15.11 -6.29
N ALA A 159 3.48 -15.62 -7.13
CA ALA A 159 3.16 -16.39 -8.32
C ALA A 159 2.48 -17.71 -7.97
N VAL A 160 3.00 -18.47 -7.00
CA VAL A 160 2.38 -19.72 -6.53
C VAL A 160 0.95 -19.46 -6.04
N LYS A 161 0.76 -18.42 -5.22
CA LYS A 161 -0.58 -18.01 -4.76
C LYS A 161 -1.51 -17.65 -5.94
N ALA A 162 -1.02 -16.90 -6.92
CA ALA A 162 -1.80 -16.52 -8.11
C ALA A 162 -2.23 -17.74 -8.93
N THR A 163 -1.31 -18.69 -9.17
CA THR A 163 -1.56 -19.94 -9.89
C THR A 163 -2.57 -20.82 -9.17
N LEU A 164 -2.44 -21.01 -7.85
CA LEU A 164 -3.41 -21.78 -7.04
C LEU A 164 -4.83 -21.20 -7.14
N GLN A 165 -4.93 -19.88 -7.32
CA GLN A 165 -6.19 -19.16 -7.43
C GLN A 165 -6.66 -18.98 -8.88
N LYS A 166 -6.01 -19.62 -9.87
CA LYS A 166 -6.32 -19.52 -11.31
C LYS A 166 -6.31 -18.09 -11.86
N THR A 167 -5.43 -17.24 -11.34
CA THR A 167 -5.22 -15.86 -11.80
C THR A 167 -3.77 -15.66 -12.25
N ALA A 168 -3.53 -14.66 -13.09
CA ALA A 168 -2.19 -14.24 -13.51
C ALA A 168 -1.98 -12.78 -13.13
N ASP A 169 -0.85 -12.48 -12.50
CA ASP A 169 -0.45 -11.12 -12.16
C ASP A 169 1.03 -10.87 -12.52
N MET A 170 1.54 -9.68 -12.19
CA MET A 170 2.94 -9.31 -12.43
C MET A 170 3.93 -10.28 -11.77
N ASN A 171 3.59 -10.88 -10.62
CA ASN A 171 4.45 -11.87 -9.97
C ASN A 171 4.54 -13.14 -10.82
N THR A 172 3.44 -13.56 -11.43
CA THR A 172 3.40 -14.74 -12.31
C THR A 172 4.33 -14.57 -13.51
N LEU A 173 4.30 -13.42 -14.20
CA LEU A 173 5.18 -13.15 -15.34
C LEU A 173 6.66 -13.18 -14.94
N VAL A 174 7.01 -12.46 -13.88
CA VAL A 174 8.39 -12.39 -13.38
C VAL A 174 8.88 -13.77 -12.93
N ALA A 175 8.06 -14.50 -12.18
CA ALA A 175 8.43 -15.83 -11.70
C ALA A 175 8.65 -16.82 -12.85
N ILE A 176 7.78 -16.85 -13.86
CA ILE A 176 7.96 -17.73 -15.03
C ILE A 176 9.25 -17.38 -15.78
N GLY A 177 9.50 -16.09 -16.05
CA GLY A 177 10.71 -15.66 -16.76
C GLY A 177 11.99 -16.01 -15.99
N VAL A 178 12.04 -15.69 -14.70
CA VAL A 178 13.20 -15.94 -13.84
C VAL A 178 13.44 -17.44 -13.64
N ILE A 179 12.40 -18.24 -13.37
CA ILE A 179 12.53 -19.69 -13.22
C ILE A 179 12.97 -20.32 -14.54
N SER A 180 12.44 -19.88 -15.68
CA SER A 180 12.82 -20.42 -16.99
C SER A 180 14.30 -20.16 -17.28
N ALA A 181 14.75 -18.91 -17.11
CA ALA A 181 16.15 -18.54 -17.31
C ALA A 181 17.09 -19.27 -16.34
N TYR A 182 16.72 -19.35 -15.05
CA TYR A 182 17.51 -20.05 -14.03
C TYR A 182 17.58 -21.56 -14.29
N SER A 183 16.46 -22.20 -14.63
CA SER A 183 16.39 -23.65 -14.86
C SER A 183 17.16 -24.04 -16.12
N TYR A 184 17.03 -23.27 -17.20
CA TYR A 184 17.82 -23.47 -18.41
C TYR A 184 19.32 -23.35 -18.12
N SER A 185 19.72 -22.30 -17.43
CA SER A 185 21.13 -22.05 -17.09
C SER A 185 21.68 -23.17 -16.21
N THR A 186 20.91 -23.60 -15.21
CA THR A 186 21.27 -24.74 -14.35
C THR A 186 21.44 -26.02 -15.16
N PHE A 187 20.51 -26.30 -16.07
CA PHE A 187 20.59 -27.47 -16.94
C PHE A 187 21.83 -27.42 -17.86
N ALA A 188 22.15 -26.25 -18.41
CA ALA A 188 23.35 -26.04 -19.21
C ALA A 188 24.66 -26.26 -18.41
N VAL A 189 24.69 -25.88 -17.12
CA VAL A 189 25.87 -26.09 -16.27
C VAL A 189 26.08 -27.55 -15.90
N PHE A 190 25.03 -28.26 -15.50
CA PHE A 190 25.16 -29.63 -14.99
C PHE A 190 25.08 -30.70 -16.07
N VAL A 191 24.50 -30.40 -17.23
CA VAL A 191 24.35 -31.34 -18.35
C VAL A 191 24.85 -30.72 -19.66
N PRO A 192 26.14 -30.28 -19.73
CA PRO A 192 26.66 -29.60 -20.92
C PRO A 192 26.70 -30.51 -22.15
N GLN A 193 26.90 -31.81 -21.95
CA GLN A 193 26.97 -32.84 -23.01
C GLN A 193 25.70 -32.89 -23.88
N PHE A 194 24.53 -32.59 -23.30
CA PHE A 194 23.27 -32.57 -24.03
C PHE A 194 23.23 -31.45 -25.07
N PHE A 195 23.82 -30.31 -24.75
CA PHE A 195 23.87 -29.14 -25.63
C PHE A 195 24.97 -29.27 -26.70
N ASP A 196 26.11 -29.87 -26.34
CA ASP A 196 27.19 -30.16 -27.28
C ASP A 196 26.71 -31.15 -28.36
N MET A 197 25.95 -32.19 -27.98
CA MET A 197 25.34 -33.13 -28.94
C MET A 197 24.26 -32.48 -29.82
N ALA A 198 23.62 -31.42 -29.33
CA ALA A 198 22.63 -30.66 -30.08
C ALA A 198 23.23 -29.56 -30.97
N GLY A 199 24.56 -29.40 -30.98
CA GLY A 199 25.27 -28.39 -31.77
C GLY A 199 24.98 -26.95 -31.33
N ALA A 200 24.50 -26.75 -30.09
CA ALA A 200 24.17 -25.44 -29.56
C ALA A 200 25.35 -24.85 -28.77
N GLU A 201 25.67 -23.56 -28.98
CA GLU A 201 26.64 -22.87 -28.13
C GLU A 201 26.13 -22.81 -26.68
N LEU A 202 26.97 -23.25 -25.74
CA LEU A 202 26.66 -23.25 -24.32
C LEU A 202 26.65 -21.81 -23.77
N HIS A 203 25.48 -21.19 -23.74
CA HIS A 203 25.23 -19.89 -23.11
C HIS A 203 24.37 -20.06 -21.87
N VAL A 204 24.66 -19.28 -20.82
CA VAL A 204 23.90 -19.25 -19.57
C VAL A 204 23.25 -17.87 -19.39
N TYR A 205 22.10 -17.83 -18.72
CA TYR A 205 21.27 -16.62 -18.51
C TYR A 205 21.09 -16.29 -17.02
N PHE A 206 22.10 -16.63 -16.21
CA PHE A 206 22.11 -16.36 -14.78
C PHE A 206 22.10 -14.85 -14.47
N ASP A 207 22.73 -14.05 -15.33
CA ASP A 207 22.74 -12.59 -15.31
C ASP A 207 21.34 -12.00 -15.54
N SER A 208 20.64 -12.49 -16.56
CA SER A 208 19.29 -12.07 -16.90
C SER A 208 18.34 -12.35 -15.75
N ALA A 209 18.37 -13.57 -15.19
CA ALA A 209 17.56 -13.95 -14.04
C ALA A 209 17.82 -13.06 -12.81
N ALA A 210 19.10 -12.83 -12.46
CA ALA A 210 19.48 -12.01 -11.31
C ALA A 210 19.12 -10.52 -11.49
N MET A 211 19.33 -9.99 -12.69
CA MET A 211 19.04 -8.59 -13.02
C MET A 211 17.54 -8.30 -12.96
N ILE A 212 16.71 -9.18 -13.53
CA ILE A 212 15.25 -9.02 -13.48
C ILE A 212 14.76 -8.96 -12.03
N VAL A 213 15.15 -9.93 -11.20
CA VAL A 213 14.74 -9.98 -9.80
C VAL A 213 15.14 -8.70 -9.06
N THR A 214 16.38 -8.26 -9.27
CA THR A 214 16.93 -7.09 -8.58
C THR A 214 16.25 -5.79 -9.02
N LEU A 215 16.08 -5.57 -10.33
CA LEU A 215 15.46 -4.35 -10.86
C LEU A 215 13.98 -4.26 -10.51
N VAL A 216 13.25 -5.37 -10.59
CA VAL A 216 11.83 -5.40 -10.19
C VAL A 216 11.69 -5.10 -8.69
N LEU A 217 12.57 -5.66 -7.85
CA LEU A 217 12.55 -5.40 -6.41
C LEU A 217 12.97 -3.95 -6.08
N LEU A 218 13.93 -3.39 -6.81
CA LEU A 218 14.30 -1.97 -6.71
C LEU A 218 13.11 -1.07 -7.06
N GLY A 219 12.39 -1.37 -8.15
CA GLY A 219 11.16 -0.65 -8.51
C GLY A 219 10.13 -0.68 -7.36
N ARG A 220 10.01 -1.82 -6.68
CA ARG A 220 9.12 -1.98 -5.52
C ARG A 220 9.58 -1.19 -4.30
N LEU A 221 10.88 -1.09 -4.07
CA LEU A 221 11.46 -0.26 -3.00
C LEU A 221 11.18 1.22 -3.24
N LEU A 222 11.37 1.68 -4.48
CA LEU A 222 11.06 3.06 -4.88
C LEU A 222 9.57 3.36 -4.74
N GLU A 223 8.70 2.44 -5.16
CA GLU A 223 7.25 2.50 -4.95
C GLU A 223 6.86 2.69 -3.49
N MET A 224 7.39 1.85 -2.60
CA MET A 224 7.09 1.90 -1.16
C MET A 224 7.60 3.20 -0.53
N LYS A 225 8.78 3.67 -0.94
CA LYS A 225 9.36 4.92 -0.44
C LYS A 225 8.53 6.14 -0.88
N ALA A 226 8.00 6.14 -2.11
CA ALA A 226 7.13 7.19 -2.60
C ALA A 226 5.83 7.24 -1.79
N ARG A 227 5.14 6.09 -1.61
CA ARG A 227 3.88 5.99 -0.83
C ARG A 227 4.01 6.40 0.63
N GLY A 228 5.15 6.15 1.27
CA GLY A 228 5.34 6.42 2.70
C GLY A 228 5.25 7.91 3.09
N ARG A 229 5.71 8.83 2.22
CA ARG A 229 5.80 10.27 2.53
C ARG A 229 4.43 10.97 2.56
N THR A 230 3.41 10.40 1.93
CA THR A 230 2.09 11.00 1.80
C THR A 230 1.14 10.62 2.94
N SER A 231 1.25 9.41 3.49
CA SER A 231 0.52 9.02 4.71
C SER A 231 0.87 9.91 5.91
N GLU A 232 2.07 10.50 5.91
CA GLU A 232 2.57 11.38 6.96
C GLU A 232 1.75 12.69 7.06
N ALA A 233 1.23 13.21 5.94
CA ALA A 233 0.42 14.43 5.93
C ALA A 233 -0.95 14.25 6.60
N ILE A 234 -1.58 13.10 6.41
CA ILE A 234 -2.84 12.76 7.10
C ILE A 234 -2.59 12.53 8.59
N ARG A 235 -1.48 11.88 8.95
CA ARG A 235 -1.11 11.70 10.37
C ARG A 235 -0.79 13.01 11.07
N LYS A 236 -0.29 14.03 10.37
CA LYS A 236 -0.12 15.37 10.95
C LYS A 236 -1.46 15.95 11.42
N LEU A 237 -2.59 15.60 10.79
CA LEU A 237 -3.92 15.98 11.25
C LEU A 237 -4.34 15.21 12.52
N MET A 238 -3.98 13.93 12.64
CA MET A 238 -4.25 13.14 13.85
C MET A 238 -3.44 13.60 15.08
N ARG A 239 -2.29 14.24 14.87
CA ARG A 239 -1.47 14.83 15.94
C ARG A 239 -2.02 16.16 16.49
N LEU A 240 -3.17 16.61 16.00
CA LEU A 240 -3.80 17.86 16.43
C LEU A 240 -4.62 17.69 17.70
N THR A 241 -5.02 16.47 18.07
CA THR A 241 -5.65 16.21 19.36
C THR A 241 -4.58 16.02 20.44
N PRO A 242 -4.66 16.73 21.59
CA PRO A 242 -3.74 16.51 22.70
C PRO A 242 -3.94 15.12 23.31
N ALA A 243 -2.85 14.51 23.81
CA ALA A 243 -2.90 13.18 24.43
C ALA A 243 -3.47 13.21 25.87
N THR A 244 -3.39 14.36 26.54
CA THR A 244 -3.85 14.55 27.92
C THR A 244 -4.77 15.76 28.03
N ALA A 245 -5.60 15.75 29.06
CA ALA A 245 -6.52 16.82 29.43
C ALA A 245 -6.40 17.12 30.94
N HIS A 246 -6.51 18.38 31.33
CA HIS A 246 -6.57 18.79 32.73
C HIS A 246 -8.03 18.91 33.16
N VAL A 247 -8.48 18.04 34.06
CA VAL A 247 -9.87 17.97 34.53
C VAL A 247 -9.96 18.37 36.00
N ILE A 248 -10.93 19.20 36.35
CA ILE A 248 -11.25 19.55 37.73
C ILE A 248 -12.21 18.50 38.29
N ARG A 249 -11.75 17.74 39.28
CA ARG A 249 -12.55 16.78 40.06
C ARG A 249 -12.57 17.19 41.53
N GLN A 250 -13.22 16.40 42.38
CA GLN A 250 -13.36 16.70 43.83
C GLN A 250 -12.01 16.86 44.55
N GLU A 251 -10.95 16.22 44.05
CA GLU A 251 -9.59 16.26 44.63
C GLU A 251 -8.72 17.40 44.07
N GLY A 252 -9.27 18.26 43.20
CA GLY A 252 -8.56 19.35 42.53
C GLY A 252 -8.36 19.10 41.03
N GLU A 253 -7.40 19.80 40.45
CA GLU A 253 -7.03 19.63 39.03
C GLU A 253 -6.15 18.38 38.86
N VAL A 254 -6.59 17.46 38.01
CA VAL A 254 -5.89 16.20 37.69
C VAL A 254 -5.65 16.13 36.18
N GLU A 255 -4.43 15.76 35.79
CA GLU A 255 -4.11 15.45 34.40
C GLU A 255 -4.48 13.98 34.10
N ILE A 256 -5.36 13.78 33.13
CA ILE A 256 -5.81 12.44 32.69
C ILE A 256 -5.62 12.29 31.18
N PRO A 257 -5.51 11.05 30.66
CA PRO A 257 -5.60 10.80 29.22
C PRO A 257 -6.90 11.34 28.63
N VAL A 258 -6.87 11.90 27.42
CA VAL A 258 -8.07 12.49 26.78
C VAL A 258 -9.19 11.46 26.59
N GLU A 259 -8.86 10.18 26.49
CA GLU A 259 -9.79 9.06 26.36
C GLU A 259 -10.56 8.75 27.65
N GLU A 260 -10.05 9.19 28.80
CA GLU A 260 -10.71 9.03 30.11
C GLU A 260 -11.63 10.20 30.46
N VAL A 261 -11.67 11.24 29.60
CA VAL A 261 -12.58 12.37 29.74
C VAL A 261 -14.00 11.91 29.41
N VAL A 262 -14.91 12.10 30.35
CA VAL A 262 -16.32 11.76 30.19
C VAL A 262 -17.17 13.01 29.96
N GLU A 263 -18.34 12.83 29.34
CA GLU A 263 -19.31 13.92 29.21
C GLU A 263 -19.67 14.47 30.59
N GLY A 264 -19.68 15.80 30.71
CA GLY A 264 -19.91 16.51 31.97
C GLY A 264 -18.65 16.85 32.77
N ASP A 265 -17.48 16.29 32.44
CA ASP A 265 -16.21 16.68 33.07
C ASP A 265 -15.91 18.17 32.84
N VAL A 266 -15.36 18.85 33.85
CA VAL A 266 -14.94 20.24 33.76
C VAL A 266 -13.46 20.30 33.43
N VAL A 267 -13.12 20.82 32.26
CA VAL A 267 -11.77 20.81 31.71
C VAL A 267 -11.16 22.21 31.74
N VAL A 268 -9.91 22.31 32.18
CA VAL A 268 -9.13 23.56 32.21
C VAL A 268 -8.24 23.63 30.98
N VAL A 269 -8.32 24.75 30.24
CA VAL A 269 -7.44 25.02 29.10
C VAL A 269 -6.64 26.30 29.37
N ARG A 270 -5.32 26.15 29.41
CA ARG A 270 -4.36 27.26 29.60
C ARG A 270 -4.03 27.93 28.26
N PRO A 271 -3.53 29.19 28.26
CA PRO A 271 -3.04 29.86 27.06
C PRO A 271 -2.00 28.99 26.31
N GLY A 272 -2.13 28.91 24.99
CA GLY A 272 -1.32 28.05 24.11
C GLY A 272 -1.72 26.57 24.10
N GLY A 273 -2.62 26.15 25.00
CA GLY A 273 -3.12 24.77 25.06
C GLY A 273 -4.09 24.45 23.93
N ARG A 274 -4.14 23.18 23.52
CA ARG A 274 -5.19 22.69 22.63
C ARG A 274 -6.40 22.25 23.44
N ILE A 275 -7.57 22.48 22.86
CA ILE A 275 -8.83 22.02 23.45
C ILE A 275 -8.97 20.51 23.19
N PRO A 276 -9.11 19.67 24.24
CA PRO A 276 -9.08 18.21 24.10
C PRO A 276 -10.39 17.60 23.57
N THR A 277 -11.54 18.18 23.95
CA THR A 277 -12.89 17.68 23.61
C THR A 277 -13.79 18.84 23.22
N ASP A 278 -14.95 18.56 22.63
CA ASP A 278 -15.94 19.62 22.43
C ASP A 278 -16.66 19.91 23.75
N GLY A 279 -17.11 21.16 23.92
CA GLY A 279 -17.82 21.53 25.12
C GLY A 279 -18.32 22.97 25.14
N VAL A 280 -18.82 23.40 26.30
CA VAL A 280 -19.37 24.75 26.52
C VAL A 280 -18.57 25.45 27.62
N LEU A 281 -18.09 26.67 27.36
CA LEU A 281 -17.37 27.46 28.37
C LEU A 281 -18.26 27.72 29.59
N ILE A 282 -17.73 27.44 30.78
CA ILE A 282 -18.38 27.73 32.06
C ILE A 282 -17.83 29.03 32.65
N SER A 283 -16.50 29.22 32.57
CA SER A 283 -15.83 30.37 33.17
C SER A 283 -14.56 30.78 32.42
N GLY A 284 -14.26 32.07 32.44
CA GLY A 284 -13.15 32.66 31.68
C GLY A 284 -13.58 33.16 30.30
N ALA A 285 -12.65 33.82 29.62
CA ALA A 285 -12.81 34.28 28.25
C ALA A 285 -11.45 34.21 27.55
N SER A 286 -11.43 33.85 26.27
CA SER A 286 -10.21 33.79 25.48
C SER A 286 -10.48 33.88 23.98
N SER A 287 -9.46 34.25 23.23
CA SER A 287 -9.41 34.06 21.78
C SER A 287 -9.00 32.63 21.46
N VAL A 288 -9.79 31.98 20.61
CA VAL A 288 -9.57 30.60 20.15
C VAL A 288 -9.27 30.61 18.64
N ASP A 289 -8.18 29.97 18.26
CA ASP A 289 -7.82 29.73 16.87
C ASP A 289 -8.56 28.49 16.35
N GLU A 290 -9.59 28.74 15.54
CA GLU A 290 -10.42 27.72 14.90
C GLU A 290 -10.03 27.47 13.43
N SER A 291 -8.90 28.04 12.96
CA SER A 291 -8.47 27.98 11.55
C SER A 291 -8.39 26.57 10.98
N MET A 292 -8.10 25.58 11.82
CA MET A 292 -8.04 24.17 11.42
C MET A 292 -9.41 23.55 11.11
N LEU A 293 -10.49 24.09 11.67
CA LEU A 293 -11.87 23.61 11.45
C LEU A 293 -12.62 24.49 10.46
N THR A 294 -12.52 25.82 10.60
CA THR A 294 -13.29 26.79 9.80
C THR A 294 -12.53 27.27 8.57
N GLY A 295 -11.20 27.21 8.58
CA GLY A 295 -10.34 27.81 7.55
C GLY A 295 -10.14 29.32 7.71
N GLU A 296 -10.75 29.96 8.71
CA GLU A 296 -10.61 31.38 8.97
C GLU A 296 -9.38 31.65 9.83
N SER A 297 -8.52 32.59 9.42
CA SER A 297 -7.26 32.90 10.12
C SER A 297 -7.42 33.84 11.31
N ILE A 298 -8.62 34.42 11.52
CA ILE A 298 -8.88 35.37 12.59
C ILE A 298 -9.38 34.59 13.81
N PRO A 299 -8.70 34.66 14.97
CA PRO A 299 -9.15 34.01 16.20
C PRO A 299 -10.51 34.54 16.65
N VAL A 300 -11.37 33.65 17.09
CA VAL A 300 -12.73 33.96 17.55
C VAL A 300 -12.72 34.14 19.07
N THR A 301 -13.31 35.22 19.56
CA THR A 301 -13.48 35.43 21.01
C THR A 301 -14.57 34.50 21.53
N ARG A 302 -14.26 33.77 22.60
CA ARG A 302 -15.18 32.87 23.32
C ARG A 302 -15.34 33.32 24.75
N GLU A 303 -16.59 33.38 25.20
CA GLU A 303 -16.98 33.73 26.56
C GLU A 303 -17.85 32.62 27.20
N ALA A 304 -18.22 32.78 28.46
CA ALA A 304 -19.06 31.82 29.17
C ALA A 304 -20.41 31.61 28.43
N GLY A 305 -20.74 30.35 28.15
CA GLY A 305 -21.90 29.95 27.37
C GLY A 305 -21.60 29.62 25.91
N ASP A 306 -20.43 29.98 25.38
CA ASP A 306 -20.05 29.65 24.00
C ASP A 306 -19.54 28.21 23.86
N GLU A 307 -19.72 27.63 22.67
CA GLU A 307 -19.13 26.34 22.32
C GLU A 307 -17.64 26.46 21.98
N VAL A 308 -16.89 25.41 22.34
CA VAL A 308 -15.51 25.19 21.93
C VAL A 308 -15.33 23.79 21.34
N PHE A 309 -14.36 23.66 20.43
CA PHE A 309 -14.19 22.47 19.61
C PHE A 309 -12.82 21.82 19.82
N ALA A 310 -12.80 20.49 19.80
CA ALA A 310 -11.58 19.69 19.93
C ALA A 310 -10.55 20.03 18.83
N GLY A 311 -9.27 20.13 19.21
CA GLY A 311 -8.13 20.38 18.31
C GLY A 311 -7.85 21.85 17.97
N THR A 312 -8.75 22.77 18.34
CA THR A 312 -8.53 24.22 18.27
C THR A 312 -7.52 24.68 19.34
N ILE A 313 -6.91 25.85 19.13
CA ILE A 313 -5.84 26.36 20.00
C ILE A 313 -6.33 27.56 20.80
N ASN A 314 -6.25 27.46 22.12
CA ASN A 314 -6.47 28.59 23.00
C ASN A 314 -5.28 29.56 22.94
N GLN A 315 -5.49 30.85 22.69
CA GLN A 315 -4.38 31.80 22.53
C GLN A 315 -4.06 32.59 23.81
N SER A 316 -4.97 33.46 24.28
CA SER A 316 -4.59 34.53 25.22
C SER A 316 -5.01 34.29 26.67
N GLY A 317 -6.23 33.81 26.90
CA GLY A 317 -6.82 33.62 28.22
C GLY A 317 -6.78 32.18 28.72
N SER A 318 -7.12 31.95 29.98
CA SER A 318 -7.42 30.63 30.52
C SER A 318 -8.92 30.52 30.74
N PHE A 319 -9.51 29.38 30.40
CA PHE A 319 -10.93 29.14 30.63
C PHE A 319 -11.17 27.70 31.10
N THR A 320 -12.34 27.50 31.69
CA THR A 320 -12.86 26.18 32.05
C THR A 320 -14.12 25.92 31.25
N PHE A 321 -14.25 24.73 30.68
CA PHE A 321 -15.42 24.34 29.89
C PHE A 321 -15.95 22.98 30.36
N GLN A 322 -17.25 22.74 30.16
CA GLN A 322 -17.87 21.45 30.40
C GLN A 322 -17.83 20.61 29.13
N ALA A 323 -17.28 19.40 29.19
CA ALA A 323 -17.25 18.50 28.05
C ALA A 323 -18.67 18.06 27.65
N THR A 324 -19.04 18.24 26.37
CA THR A 324 -20.34 17.82 25.82
C THR A 324 -20.22 16.70 24.81
N ARG A 325 -19.12 16.63 24.04
CA ARG A 325 -18.85 15.53 23.11
C ARG A 325 -17.40 15.08 23.27
N VAL A 326 -17.20 13.80 23.52
CA VAL A 326 -15.90 13.20 23.80
C VAL A 326 -15.56 12.09 22.80
N GLY A 327 -14.27 11.80 22.63
CA GLY A 327 -13.78 10.75 21.73
C GLY A 327 -14.32 10.86 20.30
N SER A 328 -14.95 9.77 19.82
CA SER A 328 -15.47 9.66 18.45
C SER A 328 -16.64 10.61 18.12
N GLU A 329 -17.24 11.25 19.14
CA GLU A 329 -18.38 12.15 18.94
C GLU A 329 -17.99 13.61 18.71
N THR A 330 -16.72 13.96 18.91
CA THR A 330 -16.20 15.32 18.67
C THR A 330 -16.34 15.74 17.21
N ALA A 331 -16.46 17.04 16.96
CA ALA A 331 -16.53 17.59 15.61
C ALA A 331 -15.32 17.18 14.76
N LEU A 332 -14.11 17.25 15.34
CA LEU A 332 -12.88 16.83 14.67
C LEU A 332 -12.88 15.33 14.35
N ALA A 333 -13.28 14.45 15.27
CA ALA A 333 -13.35 13.01 15.01
C ALA A 333 -14.36 12.68 13.91
N ARG A 334 -15.50 13.38 13.85
CA ARG A 334 -16.48 13.23 12.75
C ARG A 334 -15.90 13.67 11.41
N ILE A 335 -15.19 14.80 11.37
CA ILE A 335 -14.51 15.27 10.15
C ILE A 335 -13.47 14.23 9.70
N ILE A 336 -12.64 13.72 10.62
CA ILE A 336 -11.65 12.67 10.33
C ILE A 336 -12.35 11.44 9.77
N ARG A 337 -13.42 10.95 10.42
CA ARG A 337 -14.19 9.79 9.97
C ARG A 337 -14.79 9.99 8.59
N LEU A 338 -15.37 11.15 8.31
CA LEU A 338 -15.93 11.49 6.99
C LEU A 338 -14.83 11.54 5.91
N VAL A 339 -13.65 12.06 6.24
CA VAL A 339 -12.49 12.08 5.34
C VAL A 339 -11.98 10.65 5.09
N GLU A 340 -11.86 9.83 6.12
CA GLU A 340 -11.43 8.43 6.00
C GLU A 340 -12.44 7.60 5.19
N GLU A 341 -13.74 7.75 5.44
CA GLU A 341 -14.81 7.09 4.69
C GLU A 341 -14.79 7.52 3.22
N ALA A 342 -14.56 8.80 2.92
CA ALA A 342 -14.39 9.29 1.55
C ALA A 342 -13.13 8.72 0.87
N GLN A 343 -12.02 8.58 1.60
CA GLN A 343 -10.77 7.98 1.08
C GLN A 343 -10.85 6.46 0.86
N GLY A 344 -11.82 5.77 1.44
CA GLY A 344 -12.10 4.35 1.19
C GLY A 344 -12.80 4.07 -0.15
N SER A 345 -13.19 5.10 -0.89
CA SER A 345 -13.85 4.94 -2.19
C SER A 345 -12.84 4.75 -3.33
N LYS A 346 -13.05 3.71 -4.15
CA LYS A 346 -12.11 3.32 -5.21
C LYS A 346 -12.17 4.27 -6.41
N ALA A 347 -11.08 4.99 -6.63
CA ALA A 347 -10.91 5.84 -7.81
C ALA A 347 -11.06 5.03 -9.13
N PRO A 348 -11.74 5.58 -10.16
CA PRO A 348 -11.99 4.90 -11.43
C PRO A 348 -10.73 4.44 -12.19
N ILE A 349 -9.63 5.20 -12.14
CA ILE A 349 -8.40 4.91 -12.89
C ILE A 349 -7.63 3.70 -12.33
N GLN A 350 -7.71 3.43 -11.03
CA GLN A 350 -7.04 2.27 -10.40
C GLN A 350 -7.64 0.97 -10.94
N ARG A 351 -8.96 0.98 -11.24
CA ARG A 351 -9.64 -0.13 -11.92
C ARG A 351 -9.17 -0.30 -13.37
N PHE A 352 -8.77 0.78 -14.04
CA PHE A 352 -8.26 0.74 -15.41
C PHE A 352 -6.86 0.10 -15.48
N ALA A 353 -5.89 0.58 -14.69
CA ALA A 353 -4.54 0.00 -14.66
C ALA A 353 -4.57 -1.49 -14.27
N ASP A 354 -5.44 -1.85 -13.33
CA ASP A 354 -5.64 -3.23 -12.91
C ASP A 354 -6.30 -4.10 -13.98
N ARG A 355 -7.30 -3.56 -14.70
CA ARG A 355 -7.95 -4.26 -15.82
C ARG A 355 -6.95 -4.49 -16.93
N VAL A 356 -6.12 -3.49 -17.25
CA VAL A 356 -5.02 -3.63 -18.21
C VAL A 356 -4.07 -4.73 -17.76
N ALA A 357 -3.57 -4.72 -16.53
CA ALA A 357 -2.65 -5.77 -16.04
C ALA A 357 -3.26 -7.18 -16.08
N SER A 358 -4.54 -7.32 -15.73
CA SER A 358 -5.24 -8.62 -15.70
C SER A 358 -5.51 -9.22 -17.08
N ILE A 359 -5.60 -8.40 -18.12
CA ILE A 359 -5.78 -8.84 -19.52
C ILE A 359 -4.42 -8.99 -20.21
N PHE A 360 -3.54 -8.03 -19.97
CA PHE A 360 -2.22 -7.95 -20.59
C PHE A 360 -1.33 -9.14 -20.24
N SER A 361 -1.34 -9.58 -18.97
CA SER A 361 -0.50 -10.71 -18.55
C SER A 361 -0.86 -12.04 -19.24
N PRO A 362 -2.13 -12.49 -19.29
CA PRO A 362 -2.52 -13.66 -20.08
C PRO A 362 -2.19 -13.52 -21.57
N VAL A 363 -2.43 -12.35 -22.17
CA VAL A 363 -2.15 -12.11 -23.60
C VAL A 363 -0.66 -12.25 -23.89
N VAL A 364 0.21 -11.67 -23.06
CA VAL A 364 1.67 -11.79 -23.20
C VAL A 364 2.13 -13.24 -23.08
N ILE A 365 1.56 -14.01 -22.15
CA ILE A 365 1.90 -15.44 -22.00
C ILE A 365 1.52 -16.21 -23.27
N VAL A 366 0.32 -15.96 -23.82
CA VAL A 366 -0.12 -16.57 -25.08
C VAL A 366 0.81 -16.19 -26.23
N ILE A 367 1.18 -14.91 -26.38
CA ILE A 367 2.12 -14.45 -27.41
C ILE A 367 3.50 -15.09 -27.22
N ALA A 368 3.98 -15.22 -25.99
CA ALA A 368 5.26 -15.88 -25.71
C ALA A 368 5.21 -17.35 -26.12
N ILE A 369 4.15 -18.09 -25.78
CA ILE A 369 3.95 -19.49 -26.18
C ILE A 369 3.90 -19.63 -27.70
N ILE A 370 3.17 -18.74 -28.39
CA ILE A 370 3.11 -18.75 -29.85
C ILE A 370 4.51 -18.48 -30.44
N THR A 371 5.24 -17.52 -29.88
CA THR A 371 6.60 -17.18 -30.32
C THR A 371 7.52 -18.39 -30.14
N PHE A 372 7.46 -19.07 -28.99
CA PHE A 372 8.19 -20.31 -28.76
C PHE A 372 7.86 -21.37 -29.83
N ALA A 373 6.56 -21.61 -30.08
CA ALA A 373 6.11 -22.61 -31.03
C ALA A 373 6.56 -22.30 -32.47
N VAL A 374 6.46 -21.04 -32.90
CA VAL A 374 6.90 -20.62 -34.24
C VAL A 374 8.41 -20.79 -34.40
N TRP A 375 9.21 -20.33 -33.43
CA TRP A 375 10.67 -20.46 -33.49
C TRP A 375 11.16 -21.91 -33.39
N TYR A 376 10.39 -22.79 -32.73
CA TYR A 376 10.73 -24.19 -32.60
C TYR A 376 10.27 -25.05 -33.79
N PHE A 377 9.10 -24.77 -34.38
CA PHE A 377 8.52 -25.63 -35.42
C PHE A 377 8.61 -25.06 -36.84
N ALA A 378 8.63 -23.74 -37.02
CA ALA A 378 8.52 -23.10 -38.34
C ALA A 378 9.83 -22.52 -38.88
N VAL A 379 10.84 -22.30 -38.02
CA VAL A 379 12.13 -21.71 -38.42
C VAL A 379 13.14 -22.82 -38.76
N PRO A 380 13.83 -22.75 -39.92
CA PRO A 380 14.90 -23.68 -40.26
C PRO A 380 16.05 -23.62 -39.23
N GLU A 381 16.60 -24.77 -38.86
CA GLU A 381 17.51 -24.98 -37.71
C GLU A 381 16.85 -24.68 -36.35
N PRO A 382 15.88 -25.52 -35.91
CA PRO A 382 15.16 -25.31 -34.66
C PRO A 382 16.07 -25.57 -33.46
N LEU A 383 16.76 -24.52 -33.03
CA LEU A 383 17.52 -24.51 -31.79
C LEU A 383 16.57 -24.21 -30.64
N PHE A 384 16.32 -25.21 -29.79
CA PHE A 384 15.52 -25.06 -28.56
C PHE A 384 15.98 -23.86 -27.72
N SER A 385 17.30 -23.64 -27.64
CA SER A 385 17.91 -22.50 -26.97
C SER A 385 17.41 -21.16 -27.53
N ARG A 386 17.33 -21.02 -28.86
CA ARG A 386 16.85 -19.82 -29.54
C ARG A 386 15.34 -19.61 -29.34
N ALA A 387 14.54 -20.67 -29.41
CA ALA A 387 13.10 -20.61 -29.15
C ALA A 387 12.81 -20.20 -27.70
N LEU A 388 13.54 -20.77 -26.73
CA LEU A 388 13.42 -20.42 -25.32
C LEU A 388 13.89 -19.00 -25.04
N LEU A 389 14.97 -18.55 -25.67
CA LEU A 389 15.45 -17.17 -25.59
C LEU A 389 14.37 -16.18 -26.02
N ASN A 390 13.72 -16.41 -27.16
CA ASN A 390 12.68 -15.53 -27.66
C ASN A 390 11.43 -15.56 -26.77
N PHE A 391 11.04 -16.74 -26.28
CA PHE A 391 9.98 -16.89 -25.27
C PHE A 391 10.27 -16.05 -24.01
N VAL A 392 11.45 -16.23 -23.43
CA VAL A 392 11.88 -15.52 -22.22
C VAL A 392 11.99 -14.02 -22.49
N SER A 393 12.52 -13.61 -23.64
CA SER A 393 12.64 -12.20 -24.05
C SER A 393 11.28 -11.51 -24.15
N VAL A 394 10.28 -12.16 -24.76
CA VAL A 394 8.91 -11.62 -24.84
C VAL A 394 8.32 -11.43 -23.45
N LEU A 395 8.49 -12.41 -22.54
CA LEU A 395 8.00 -12.30 -21.17
C LEU A 395 8.68 -11.16 -20.40
N ILE A 396 9.99 -10.97 -20.58
CA ILE A 396 10.79 -9.95 -19.88
C ILE A 396 10.46 -8.55 -20.37
N ILE A 397 10.56 -8.31 -21.68
CA ILE A 397 10.35 -7.00 -22.29
C ILE A 397 8.93 -6.51 -22.03
N SER A 398 7.98 -7.43 -21.93
CA SER A 398 6.59 -7.10 -21.68
C SER A 398 6.31 -6.68 -20.23
N CYS A 399 7.25 -6.71 -19.27
CA CYS A 399 6.92 -6.30 -17.89
C CYS A 399 6.35 -4.87 -17.85
N PRO A 400 5.07 -4.66 -17.48
CA PRO A 400 4.49 -3.32 -17.37
C PRO A 400 4.85 -2.67 -16.02
N CYS A 401 6.12 -2.83 -15.61
CA CYS A 401 6.66 -2.46 -14.32
C CYS A 401 6.44 -0.96 -14.01
N ALA A 402 6.52 -0.08 -15.03
CA ALA A 402 6.28 1.36 -14.90
C ALA A 402 4.79 1.74 -14.92
N LEU A 403 3.93 0.95 -15.58
CA LEU A 403 2.53 1.29 -15.81
C LEU A 403 1.71 1.29 -14.52
N GLY A 404 1.96 0.32 -13.63
CA GLY A 404 1.28 0.24 -12.34
C GLY A 404 1.63 1.37 -11.36
N LEU A 405 2.68 2.14 -11.66
CA LEU A 405 3.22 3.18 -10.78
C LEU A 405 3.05 4.60 -11.29
N ALA A 406 2.91 4.78 -12.61
CA ALA A 406 2.76 6.09 -13.23
C ALA A 406 1.59 6.86 -12.60
N THR A 407 0.40 6.26 -12.55
CA THR A 407 -0.81 6.93 -12.06
C THR A 407 -0.78 7.20 -10.55
N PRO A 408 -0.47 6.23 -9.66
CA PRO A 408 -0.41 6.52 -8.23
C PRO A 408 0.65 7.57 -7.87
N THR A 409 1.80 7.57 -8.56
CA THR A 409 2.87 8.56 -8.32
C THR A 409 2.44 9.95 -8.75
N ALA A 410 1.85 10.08 -9.94
CA ALA A 410 1.37 11.37 -10.45
C ALA A 410 0.28 11.96 -9.56
N VAL A 411 -0.70 11.15 -9.15
CA VAL A 411 -1.76 11.59 -8.21
C VAL A 411 -1.15 12.04 -6.89
N MET A 412 -0.26 11.23 -6.32
CA MET A 412 0.32 11.49 -5.00
C MET A 412 1.18 12.75 -4.98
N VAL A 413 1.99 12.98 -6.02
CA VAL A 413 2.76 14.23 -6.16
C VAL A 413 1.83 15.41 -6.41
N GLY A 414 0.81 15.25 -7.26
CA GLY A 414 -0.16 16.30 -7.55
C GLY A 414 -0.98 16.73 -6.32
N THR A 415 -1.42 15.79 -5.49
CA THR A 415 -2.13 16.12 -4.24
C THR A 415 -1.19 16.72 -3.19
N GLY A 416 0.07 16.27 -3.13
CA GLY A 416 1.09 16.88 -2.25
C GLY A 416 1.39 18.33 -2.63
N LEU A 417 1.62 18.59 -3.92
CA LEU A 417 1.85 19.95 -4.43
C LEU A 417 0.61 20.85 -4.23
N GLY A 418 -0.59 20.30 -4.42
CA GLY A 418 -1.84 21.01 -4.12
C GLY A 418 -1.91 21.45 -2.66
N ALA A 419 -1.55 20.56 -1.73
CA ALA A 419 -1.53 20.87 -0.29
C ALA A 419 -0.51 21.97 0.07
N GLU A 420 0.68 21.97 -0.54
CA GLU A 420 1.68 23.04 -0.37
C GLU A 420 1.17 24.41 -0.83
N ASN A 421 0.17 24.43 -1.72
CA ASN A 421 -0.48 25.65 -2.23
C ASN A 421 -1.88 25.88 -1.64
N GLY A 422 -2.23 25.23 -0.53
CA GLY A 422 -3.51 25.44 0.17
C GLY A 422 -4.73 24.78 -0.51
N ILE A 423 -4.52 23.93 -1.52
CA ILE A 423 -5.58 23.20 -2.22
C ILE A 423 -5.62 21.76 -1.71
N LEU A 424 -6.60 21.45 -0.88
CA LEU A 424 -6.80 20.11 -0.35
C LEU A 424 -7.65 19.24 -1.29
N ILE A 425 -6.98 18.32 -1.99
CA ILE A 425 -7.62 17.46 -3.00
C ILE A 425 -7.99 16.12 -2.36
N LYS A 426 -9.30 15.80 -2.30
CA LYS A 426 -9.85 14.56 -1.72
C LYS A 426 -9.64 13.32 -2.62
N GLY A 427 -8.38 13.03 -2.95
CA GLY A 427 -7.97 11.81 -3.63
C GLY A 427 -7.81 11.92 -5.16
N ALA A 428 -7.45 10.79 -5.79
CA ALA A 428 -7.14 10.70 -7.22
C ALA A 428 -8.28 11.18 -8.13
N GLU A 429 -9.50 10.80 -7.77
CA GLU A 429 -10.67 11.08 -8.59
C GLU A 429 -10.99 12.57 -8.67
N SER A 430 -10.84 13.31 -7.57
CA SER A 430 -11.01 14.76 -7.56
C SER A 430 -9.99 15.46 -8.45
N LEU A 431 -8.73 15.00 -8.44
CA LEU A 431 -7.68 15.54 -9.31
C LEU A 431 -7.98 15.29 -10.79
N GLU A 432 -8.45 14.09 -11.14
CA GLU A 432 -8.82 13.73 -12.52
C GLU A 432 -10.08 14.46 -13.00
N LYS A 433 -11.10 14.57 -12.14
CA LYS A 433 -12.32 15.32 -12.46
C LYS A 433 -12.03 16.80 -12.60
N ALA A 434 -11.15 17.36 -11.77
CA ALA A 434 -10.73 18.76 -11.86
C ALA A 434 -10.18 19.10 -13.25
N HIS A 435 -9.38 18.20 -13.84
CA HIS A 435 -8.87 18.37 -15.21
C HIS A 435 -9.98 18.42 -16.28
N ARG A 436 -11.14 17.79 -16.03
CA ARG A 436 -12.29 17.76 -16.95
C ARG A 436 -13.30 18.89 -16.69
N LEU A 437 -13.08 19.75 -15.71
CA LEU A 437 -13.99 20.86 -15.43
C LEU A 437 -13.92 21.89 -16.57
N SER A 438 -15.07 22.21 -17.14
CA SER A 438 -15.22 23.29 -18.13
C SER A 438 -15.80 24.56 -17.54
N THR A 439 -16.45 24.45 -16.38
CA THR A 439 -17.25 25.52 -15.78
C THR A 439 -17.04 25.50 -14.28
N VAL A 440 -16.78 26.68 -13.71
CA VAL A 440 -16.67 26.90 -12.26
C VAL A 440 -17.74 27.91 -11.87
N ILE A 441 -18.62 27.53 -10.96
CA ILE A 441 -19.66 28.41 -10.42
C ILE A 441 -19.24 28.75 -8.99
N PHE A 442 -19.10 30.04 -8.71
CA PHE A 442 -18.77 30.54 -7.39
C PHE A 442 -20.04 30.93 -6.67
N ASP A 443 -20.17 30.49 -5.41
CA ASP A 443 -21.17 31.05 -4.51
C ASP A 443 -20.78 32.47 -4.12
N LYS A 444 -21.74 33.39 -4.11
CA LYS A 444 -21.47 34.83 -3.94
C LYS A 444 -21.45 35.24 -2.47
N THR A 445 -22.32 34.64 -1.67
CA THR A 445 -22.76 35.11 -0.34
C THR A 445 -23.27 36.57 -0.31
#